data_AF-A0ABD5ML41-F1
#
_entry.id   AF-A0ABD5ML41-F1
#
_cell.length_a   1.000
_cell.length_b   1.000
_cell.length_c   1.000
_cell.angle_alpha   90.00
_cell.angle_beta   90.00
_cell.angle_gamma   90.00
#
_symmetry.space_group_name_H-M   'P 1'
#
loop_
_entity.id
_entity.type
_entity.pdbx_description
1 polymer ?
#
loop_
_entity_poly.entity_id
_entity_poly.type
_entity_poly.pdbx_seq_one_letter_code
_entity_poly.pdbx_strand_id
1 'polypeptide(L)' 'MVNEGFKPDNRQEAILDILKDGREEGRPWGYANPKRMEEQLDIRRQYINRSLRGLVDAGWVEKVNRGLYRFVTDPREE' A
#
# COMPACT_ATOMS: atom_id res chain seq x y z
N MET A 1 14.49 7.61 1.31
CA MET A 1 14.05 8.92 0.78
C MET A 1 12.77 8.67 0.01
N VAL A 2 11.74 9.48 0.22
CA VAL A 2 10.45 9.32 -0.49
C VAL A 2 10.63 9.80 -1.93
N ASN A 3 10.18 9.01 -2.90
CA ASN A 3 10.18 9.39 -4.30
C ASN A 3 8.87 10.13 -4.64
N GLU A 4 8.91 11.46 -4.63
CA GLU A 4 7.77 12.32 -4.96
C GLU A 4 7.35 12.23 -6.44
N GLY A 5 8.27 11.84 -7.33
CA GLY A 5 8.01 11.65 -8.77
C GLY A 5 7.42 10.28 -9.11
N PHE A 6 7.24 9.39 -8.13
CA PHE A 6 6.65 8.08 -8.35
C PHE A 6 5.18 8.22 -8.75
N LYS A 7 4.77 7.49 -9.79
CA LYS A 7 3.37 7.45 -10.26
C LYS A 7 2.86 6.02 -10.07
N PRO A 8 2.05 5.76 -9.03
CA PRO A 8 1.50 4.43 -8.82
C PRO A 8 0.64 4.02 -10.03
N ASP A 9 0.71 2.74 -10.41
CA ASP A 9 -0.23 2.16 -11.36
C ASP A 9 -1.58 1.86 -10.69
N ASN A 10 -2.59 1.51 -11.49
CA ASN A 10 -3.94 1.23 -10.98
C ASN A 10 -3.99 0.18 -9.85
N ARG A 11 -3.07 -0.80 -9.83
CA ARG A 11 -3.03 -1.81 -8.76
C ARG A 11 -2.38 -1.25 -7.50
N GLN A 12 -1.37 -0.41 -7.66
CA GLN A 12 -0.71 0.25 -6.55
C GLN A 12 -1.64 1.29 -5.91
N GLU A 13 -2.41 2.03 -6.70
CA GLU A 13 -3.49 2.88 -6.16
C GLU A 13 -4.48 2.06 -5.32
N ALA A 14 -4.98 0.95 -5.88
CA ALA A 14 -5.91 0.10 -5.14
C ALA A 14 -5.31 -0.47 -3.83
N ILE A 15 -4.00 -0.75 -3.79
CA ILE A 15 -3.30 -1.16 -2.56
C ILE A 15 -3.18 0.01 -1.57
N LEU A 16 -2.90 1.23 -2.05
CA LEU A 16 -2.86 2.43 -1.22
C LEU A 16 -4.22 2.70 -0.60
N ASP A 17 -5.31 2.55 -1.36
CA ASP A 17 -6.69 2.69 -0.85
C ASP A 17 -6.96 1.72 0.30
N ILE A 18 -6.55 0.45 0.18
CA ILE A 18 -6.70 -0.55 1.25
C ILE A 18 -5.90 -0.17 2.50
N LEU A 19 -4.70 0.39 2.32
CA LEU A 19 -3.88 0.82 3.44
C LEU A 19 -4.46 2.08 4.11
N LYS A 20 -5.13 2.96 3.35
CA LYS A 20 -5.78 4.18 3.86
C LYS A 20 -7.20 3.94 4.40
N ASP A 21 -7.82 2.78 4.12
CA ASP A 21 -9.14 2.41 4.62
C ASP A 21 -9.24 2.58 6.15
N GLY A 22 -10.23 3.36 6.59
CA GLY A 22 -10.47 3.74 7.98
C GLY A 22 -9.86 5.08 8.41
N ARG A 23 -8.99 5.71 7.61
CA ARG A 23 -8.34 7.00 7.92
C ARG A 23 -9.34 8.10 8.25
N GLU A 24 -10.32 8.31 7.38
CA GLU A 24 -11.34 9.38 7.54
C GLU A 24 -12.41 9.05 8.58
N GLU A 25 -12.51 7.78 8.99
CA GLU A 25 -13.51 7.31 9.95
C GLU A 25 -12.95 7.20 11.38
N GLY A 26 -11.69 7.58 11.60
CA GLY A 26 -11.00 7.43 12.88
C GLY A 26 -10.80 5.97 13.31
N ARG A 27 -10.97 5.01 12.39
CA ARG A 27 -10.70 3.59 12.64
C ARG A 27 -9.19 3.32 12.55
N PRO A 28 -8.65 2.29 13.23
CA PRO A 28 -7.28 1.87 13.02
C PRO A 28 -7.01 1.59 11.54
N TRP A 29 -6.01 2.26 10.98
CA TRP A 29 -5.68 2.23 9.54
C TRP A 29 -4.16 2.15 9.35
N GLY A 30 -3.73 2.11 8.09
CA GLY A 30 -2.32 2.22 7.71
C GLY A 30 -1.57 0.90 7.67
N TYR A 31 -2.18 -0.22 8.04
CA TYR A 31 -1.55 -1.54 8.04
C TYR A 31 -2.37 -2.60 7.32
N ALA A 32 -1.72 -3.39 6.48
CA ALA A 32 -2.33 -4.56 5.85
C ALA A 32 -1.30 -5.64 5.52
N ASN A 33 -1.80 -6.88 5.41
CA ASN A 33 -1.04 -8.02 4.91
C ASN A 33 -1.47 -8.33 3.46
N PRO A 34 -0.65 -9.05 2.67
CA PRO A 34 -1.00 -9.43 1.31
C PRO A 34 -2.31 -10.22 1.21
N LYS A 35 -2.65 -11.03 2.22
CA LYS A 35 -3.87 -11.86 2.22
C LYS A 35 -5.14 -10.99 2.22
N ARG A 36 -5.19 -9.91 3.00
CA ARG A 36 -6.28 -8.92 2.98
C ARG A 36 -6.40 -8.27 1.60
N MET A 37 -5.28 -7.93 0.97
CA MET A 37 -5.27 -7.30 -0.36
C MET A 37 -5.72 -8.27 -1.46
N GLU A 38 -5.33 -9.55 -1.38
CA GLU A 38 -5.81 -10.60 -2.27
C GLU A 38 -7.33 -10.75 -2.17
N GLU A 39 -7.88 -10.77 -0.96
CA GLU A 39 -9.32 -10.91 -0.72
C GLU A 39 -10.14 -9.71 -1.19
N GLN A 40 -9.62 -8.49 -1.00
CA GLN A 40 -10.35 -7.27 -1.39
C GLN A 40 -10.23 -6.95 -2.88
N LEU A 41 -9.13 -7.32 -3.53
CA LEU A 41 -8.89 -6.98 -4.94
C LEU A 41 -9.17 -8.13 -5.91
N ASP A 42 -9.35 -9.36 -5.41
CA ASP A 42 -9.39 -10.60 -6.22
C ASP A 42 -8.16 -10.73 -7.15
N ILE A 43 -7.00 -10.30 -6.65
CA ILE A 43 -5.73 -10.34 -7.38
C ILE A 43 -4.83 -11.41 -6.76
N ARG A 44 -4.18 -12.20 -7.61
CA ARG A 44 -3.20 -13.21 -7.14
C ARG A 44 -2.05 -12.56 -6.37
N ARG A 45 -1.64 -13.21 -5.28
CA ARG A 45 -0.53 -12.81 -4.39
C ARG A 45 0.74 -12.33 -5.09
N GLN A 46 1.11 -12.97 -6.20
CA GLN A 46 2.30 -12.61 -6.96
C GLN A 46 2.25 -11.15 -7.46
N TYR A 47 1.09 -10.71 -7.96
CA TYR A 47 0.91 -9.35 -8.47
C TYR A 47 0.83 -8.33 -7.32
N ILE A 48 0.15 -8.68 -6.22
CA ILE A 48 0.15 -7.86 -4.99
C ILE A 48 1.58 -7.61 -4.50
N ASN A 49 2.40 -8.67 -4.39
CA ASN A 49 3.79 -8.53 -3.93
C ASN A 49 4.65 -7.71 -4.91
N ARG A 50 4.39 -7.78 -6.21
CA ARG A 50 5.09 -6.95 -7.21
C ARG A 50 4.73 -5.47 -7.04
N SER A 51 3.44 -5.16 -6.89
CA SER A 51 2.96 -3.79 -6.66
C SER A 51 3.47 -3.21 -5.34
N LEU A 52 3.43 -4.00 -4.26
CA LEU A 52 3.99 -3.63 -2.96
C LEU A 52 5.49 -3.34 -3.03
N ARG A 53 6.25 -4.12 -3.80
CA ARG A 53 7.68 -3.86 -3.99
C ARG A 53 7.90 -2.47 -4.60
N GLY A 54 7.16 -2.10 -5.65
CA GLY A 54 7.28 -0.77 -6.24
C GLY A 54 6.94 0.36 -5.27
N LEU A 55 5.90 0.19 -4.43
CA LEU A 55 5.53 1.16 -3.40
C LEU A 55 6.58 1.27 -2.29
N VAL A 56 7.22 0.15 -1.93
CA VAL A 56 8.32 0.10 -0.96
C VAL A 56 9.57 0.76 -1.53
N ASP A 57 9.93 0.46 -2.77
CA ASP A 57 11.09 1.05 -3.44
C ASP A 57 10.92 2.58 -3.60
N ALA A 58 9.69 3.05 -3.77
CA ALA A 58 9.34 4.48 -3.78
C ALA A 58 9.30 5.13 -2.39
N GLY A 59 9.27 4.34 -1.30
CA GLY A 59 9.17 4.83 0.07
C GLY A 59 7.76 5.26 0.51
N TRP A 60 6.72 4.94 -0.25
CA TRP A 60 5.31 5.29 0.07
C TRP A 60 4.69 4.25 1.03
N VAL A 61 5.22 3.03 1.00
CA VAL A 61 4.86 1.92 1.88
C VAL A 61 6.13 1.34 2.48
N GLU A 62 6.05 0.81 3.70
CA GLU A 62 7.15 0.12 4.36
C GLU A 62 6.76 -1.32 4.69
N LYS A 63 7.71 -2.25 4.55
CA LYS A 63 7.54 -3.61 5.04
C LYS A 63 8.07 -3.72 6.47
N VAL A 64 7.18 -3.56 7.44
CA VAL A 64 7.54 -3.54 8.87
C VAL A 64 7.84 -4.93 9.45
N ASN A 65 7.30 -6.00 8.87
CA ASN A 65 7.64 -7.39 9.22
C ASN A 65 7.34 -8.33 8.04
N ARG A 66 7.67 -9.62 8.16
CA ARG A 66 7.31 -10.65 7.19
C ARG A 66 5.79 -10.68 6.99
N GLY A 67 5.34 -10.16 5.85
CA GLY A 67 3.94 -10.18 5.45
C GLY A 67 3.09 -9.07 6.06
N LEU A 68 3.70 -8.05 6.69
CA LEU A 68 2.99 -6.88 7.19
C LEU A 68 3.58 -5.62 6.57
N TYR A 69 2.71 -4.80 5.98
CA TYR A 69 3.05 -3.56 5.31
C TYR A 69 2.34 -2.39 5.96
N ARG A 70 3.00 -1.24 5.95
CA ARG A 70 2.57 0.01 6.57
C ARG A 70 2.54 1.13 5.54
N PHE A 71 1.47 1.91 5.47
CA PHE A 71 1.45 3.18 4.75
C PHE A 71 2.39 4.18 5.41
N VAL A 72 3.24 4.83 4.63
CA VAL A 72 4.18 5.84 5.11
C VAL A 72 3.67 7.23 4.78
N THR A 73 3.51 7.52 3.49
CA THR A 73 3.00 8.79 2.98
C THR A 73 2.53 8.65 1.54
N ASP A 74 1.72 9.59 1.10
CA ASP A 74 1.37 9.85 -0.30
C ASP A 74 1.66 11.33 -0.58
N PRO A 75 2.79 11.67 -1.23
CA PRO A 75 3.21 13.04 -1.48
C PRO A 75 2.22 13.88 -2.30
N ARG A 76 1.17 13.25 -2.86
CA ARG A 76 0.13 13.93 -3.65
C ARG A 76 -1.02 14.48 -2.80
N GLU A 77 -1.08 14.11 -1.53
CA GLU A 77 -2.11 14.54 -0.57
C GLU A 77 -1.65 15.70 0.33
N GLU A 78 -0.45 16.24 0.09
CA GLU A 78 0.13 17.40 0.79
C GLU A 78 -0.14 18.73 0.06
#